data_AF-A0A1E3I0S1-F1
#
_entry.id   AF-A0A1E3I0S1-F1
#
_cell.length_a   1.000
_cell.length_b   1.000
_cell.length_c   1.000
_cell.angle_alpha   90.00
_cell.angle_beta   90.00
_cell.angle_gamma   90.00
#
_symmetry.space_group_name_H-M   'P 1'
#
loop_
_entity.id
_entity.type
_entity.pdbx_description
1 polymer ?
#
loop_
_entity_poly.entity_id
_entity_poly.type
_entity_poly.pdbx_seq_one_letter_code
_entity_poly.pdbx_strand_id
1 'polypeptide(L)'
;MSTEQQPYESAVNFASWDTLFFTRNFPSIDSDRSVRHVSKILTYPMTIAGILHQNGPFTSGNGRITRQGRRSMAALHSVLHLPPGATVETAPEKPQPPFRLFLLGARAESTLPPHLWAQLTHLFPRTVFQIYFIGPEVGMPLLSAQDRVKQEYAFTEEGGWGVPSYTFNYNTQLSLTSLRAPYEEIHEQLGPFDPYTDVFFAFSPGFGFPHQPLLEKITKSGKGQVLLDQETGKPIAPEDRYSPAEIESEVPYAPPETLVQAQTSWRQPLQQILETKCPFFFTAFSPLDLQRDVSALFGTNPPSASGAPGSPVREFPDYVALPTGPIEPIEGVTDEFELVLTPGVNPFGSLKWEIAEWDVRVGVKTNWGTWGIRGKKYDVVEGR
;
A
#
# COMPACT_ATOMS: atom_id res chain seq x y z
N MET A 1 22.55 20.56 5.43
CA MET A 1 22.48 19.36 6.29
C MET A 1 21.91 18.25 5.44
N SER A 2 22.50 17.05 5.42
CA SER A 2 21.81 15.90 4.85
C SER A 2 20.50 15.71 5.62
N THR A 3 19.45 15.21 4.98
CA THR A 3 18.16 14.88 5.61
C THR A 3 18.27 13.87 6.76
N GLU A 4 19.49 13.37 7.01
CA GLU A 4 19.88 12.36 7.98
C GLU A 4 20.01 12.89 9.42
N GLN A 5 20.19 14.19 9.62
CA GLN A 5 20.52 14.78 10.93
C GLN A 5 19.47 15.77 11.44
N GLN A 6 18.19 15.43 11.30
CA GLN A 6 17.11 16.25 11.84
C GLN A 6 16.84 15.87 13.32
N PRO A 7 16.96 16.80 14.29
CA PRO A 7 16.63 16.51 15.68
C PRO A 7 15.16 16.14 15.85
N TYR A 8 14.85 15.18 16.72
CA TYR A 8 13.47 14.73 16.99
C TYR A 8 12.52 15.88 17.38
N GLU A 9 13.04 16.89 18.09
CA GLU A 9 12.26 18.05 18.56
C GLU A 9 11.87 19.03 17.44
N SER A 10 12.48 18.92 16.26
CA SER A 10 12.13 19.79 15.15
C SER A 10 10.76 19.41 14.57
N ALA A 11 9.82 20.33 14.67
CA ALA A 11 8.46 20.11 14.23
C ALA A 11 8.40 19.94 12.70
N VAL A 12 7.98 18.75 12.25
CA VAL A 12 7.70 18.47 10.84
C VAL A 12 6.27 18.87 10.51
N ASN A 13 6.07 19.67 9.45
CA ASN A 13 4.76 20.10 9.02
C ASN A 13 4.29 19.30 7.80
N PHE A 14 3.17 18.59 7.97
CA PHE A 14 2.59 17.72 6.94
C PHE A 14 1.44 18.36 6.13
N ALA A 15 1.29 19.69 6.14
CA ALA A 15 0.18 20.36 5.44
C ALA A 15 0.27 20.25 3.90
N SER A 16 1.47 20.42 3.32
CA SER A 16 1.73 20.29 1.88
C SER A 16 3.14 19.79 1.61
N TRP A 17 3.42 19.44 0.35
CA TRP A 17 4.78 19.11 -0.10
C TRP A 17 5.78 20.23 0.19
N ASP A 18 5.41 21.49 -0.05
CA ASP A 18 6.31 22.64 0.14
C ASP A 18 6.67 22.84 1.62
N THR A 19 5.67 22.73 2.52
CA THR A 19 5.93 22.84 3.96
C THR A 19 6.76 21.69 4.48
N LEU A 20 6.55 20.48 3.93
CA LEU A 20 7.35 19.31 4.27
C LEU A 20 8.80 19.50 3.85
N PHE A 21 9.06 19.91 2.60
CA PHE A 21 10.43 20.13 2.12
C PHE A 21 11.14 21.22 2.92
N PHE A 22 10.43 22.31 3.24
CA PHE A 22 10.98 23.39 4.05
C PHE A 22 11.33 22.92 5.47
N THR A 23 10.39 22.26 6.17
CA THR A 23 10.61 21.80 7.55
C THR A 23 11.62 20.67 7.65
N ARG A 24 11.84 19.91 6.58
CA ARG A 24 12.84 18.84 6.50
C ARG A 24 14.17 19.28 5.88
N ASN A 25 14.37 20.59 5.71
CA ASN A 25 15.61 21.18 5.23
C ASN A 25 16.10 20.59 3.89
N PHE A 26 15.15 20.27 2.99
CA PHE A 26 15.49 19.92 1.62
C PHE A 26 16.14 21.13 0.93
N PRO A 27 17.05 20.91 -0.04
CA PRO A 27 17.50 21.99 -0.92
C PRO A 27 16.28 22.72 -1.50
N SER A 28 16.34 24.05 -1.59
CA SER A 28 15.24 24.83 -2.16
C SER A 28 14.94 24.37 -3.59
N ILE A 29 13.70 23.90 -3.80
CA ILE A 29 13.24 23.43 -5.10
C ILE A 29 12.35 24.50 -5.70
N ASP A 30 12.93 25.40 -6.48
CA ASP A 30 12.22 26.59 -6.96
C ASP A 30 11.39 26.34 -8.23
N SER A 31 11.50 25.14 -8.84
CA SER A 31 10.78 24.79 -10.06
C SER A 31 9.67 23.78 -9.80
N ASP A 32 8.44 24.12 -10.22
CA ASP A 32 7.29 23.21 -10.27
C ASP A 32 7.60 21.86 -10.92
N ARG A 33 8.43 21.87 -11.98
CA ARG A 33 8.84 20.64 -12.66
C ARG A 33 9.60 19.74 -11.69
N SER A 34 10.56 20.28 -10.96
CA SER A 34 11.38 19.53 -10.02
C SER A 34 10.55 19.01 -8.85
N VAL A 35 9.65 19.83 -8.30
CA VAL A 35 8.70 19.43 -7.25
C VAL A 35 7.83 18.25 -7.69
N ARG A 36 7.35 18.24 -8.95
CA ARG A 36 6.59 17.10 -9.52
C ARG A 36 7.42 15.82 -9.59
N HIS A 37 8.70 15.90 -9.92
CA HIS A 37 9.57 14.71 -9.96
C HIS A 37 9.86 14.17 -8.56
N VAL A 38 10.20 15.06 -7.61
CA VAL A 38 10.49 14.66 -6.23
C VAL A 38 9.25 14.08 -5.55
N SER A 39 8.08 14.72 -5.68
CA SER A 39 6.82 14.21 -5.13
C SER A 39 6.42 12.85 -5.71
N LYS A 40 6.66 12.59 -7.00
CA LYS A 40 6.40 11.26 -7.62
C LYS A 40 7.23 10.14 -7.00
N ILE A 41 8.47 10.42 -6.63
CA ILE A 41 9.37 9.40 -6.06
C ILE A 41 9.08 9.21 -4.56
N LEU A 42 8.85 10.31 -3.84
CA LEU A 42 8.63 10.29 -2.39
C LEU A 42 7.18 10.00 -1.97
N THR A 43 6.22 9.97 -2.89
CA THR A 43 4.80 9.82 -2.55
C THR A 43 4.52 8.57 -1.72
N TYR A 44 5.16 7.44 -1.99
CA TYR A 44 4.94 6.19 -1.26
C TYR A 44 5.35 6.28 0.22
N PRO A 45 6.64 6.54 0.55
CA PRO A 45 7.04 6.66 1.95
C PRO A 45 6.39 7.86 2.65
N MET A 46 6.13 8.98 1.95
CA MET A 46 5.54 10.16 2.59
C MET A 46 4.04 10.05 2.81
N THR A 47 3.31 9.26 2.01
CA THR A 47 1.91 8.92 2.29
C THR A 47 1.82 8.09 3.56
N ILE A 48 2.67 7.05 3.69
CA ILE A 48 2.75 6.23 4.90
C ILE A 48 3.11 7.11 6.11
N ALA A 49 4.15 7.93 5.99
CA ALA A 49 4.57 8.84 7.05
C ALA A 49 3.45 9.79 7.47
N GLY A 50 2.77 10.43 6.51
CA GLY A 50 1.68 11.36 6.79
C GLY A 50 0.50 10.70 7.48
N ILE A 51 0.22 9.42 7.20
CA ILE A 51 -0.82 8.66 7.89
C ILE A 51 -0.39 8.29 9.31
N LEU A 52 0.85 7.84 9.50
CA LEU A 52 1.35 7.32 10.78
C LEU A 52 1.84 8.39 11.76
N HIS A 53 2.13 9.60 11.29
CA HIS A 53 2.68 10.66 12.11
C HIS A 53 1.59 11.39 12.91
N GLN A 54 1.88 11.74 14.17
CA GLN A 54 0.89 12.39 15.06
C GLN A 54 0.42 13.77 14.56
N ASN A 55 1.32 14.51 13.92
CA ASN A 55 1.04 15.80 13.27
C ASN A 55 0.69 15.63 11.79
N GLY A 56 0.29 14.42 11.39
CA GLY A 56 -0.17 14.14 10.03
C GLY A 56 -1.38 15.00 9.64
N PRO A 57 -1.70 15.10 8.35
CA PRO A 57 -2.76 15.96 7.87
C PRO A 57 -4.17 15.40 8.17
N PHE A 58 -4.28 14.19 8.71
CA PHE A 58 -5.55 13.52 8.97
C PHE A 58 -5.95 13.70 10.44
N THR A 59 -6.95 14.54 10.70
CA THR A 59 -7.37 14.90 12.06
C THR A 59 -8.86 14.69 12.27
N SER A 60 -9.33 14.71 13.52
CA SER A 60 -10.78 14.66 13.76
C SER A 60 -11.46 15.96 13.36
N GLY A 61 -10.72 17.08 13.33
CA GLY A 61 -11.24 18.40 12.99
C GLY A 61 -11.61 18.53 11.51
N ASN A 62 -10.81 17.91 10.62
CA ASN A 62 -11.15 17.84 9.20
C ASN A 62 -12.04 16.64 8.84
N GLY A 63 -12.50 15.87 9.84
CA GLY A 63 -13.37 14.71 9.64
C GLY A 63 -12.72 13.52 8.94
N ARG A 64 -11.40 13.57 8.63
CA ARG A 64 -10.73 12.50 7.87
C ARG A 64 -10.46 11.26 8.69
N ILE A 65 -10.22 11.40 10.00
CA ILE A 65 -10.07 10.24 10.90
C ILE A 65 -11.39 9.96 11.62
N THR A 66 -11.84 8.71 11.61
CA THR A 66 -13.07 8.34 12.30
C THR A 66 -12.86 8.19 13.81
N ARG A 67 -13.93 8.03 14.58
CA ARG A 67 -13.83 7.76 16.03
C ARG A 67 -13.08 6.46 16.33
N GLN A 68 -13.34 5.41 15.56
CA GLN A 68 -12.63 4.13 15.70
C GLN A 68 -11.19 4.25 15.19
N GLY A 69 -10.99 5.00 14.09
CA GLY A 69 -9.68 5.32 13.57
C GLY A 69 -8.78 6.01 14.58
N ARG A 70 -9.30 6.96 15.37
CA ARG A 70 -8.54 7.61 16.46
C ARG A 70 -8.02 6.61 17.49
N ARG A 71 -8.79 5.59 17.84
CA ARG A 71 -8.35 4.56 18.80
C ARG A 71 -7.23 3.71 18.20
N SER A 72 -7.34 3.33 16.93
CA SER A 72 -6.30 2.59 16.20
C SER A 72 -5.02 3.43 16.05
N MET A 73 -5.13 4.71 15.67
CA MET A 73 -3.98 5.59 15.52
C MET A 73 -3.33 5.92 16.86
N ALA A 74 -4.09 6.08 17.94
CA ALA A 74 -3.53 6.28 19.27
C ALA A 74 -2.63 5.12 19.72
N ALA A 75 -3.03 3.88 19.41
CA ALA A 75 -2.21 2.68 19.63
C ALA A 75 -0.88 2.75 18.87
N LEU A 76 -0.92 3.03 17.56
CA LEU A 76 0.29 3.18 16.75
C LEU A 76 1.18 4.35 17.23
N HIS A 77 0.58 5.49 17.56
CA HIS A 77 1.31 6.67 18.02
C HIS A 77 2.01 6.43 19.37
N SER A 78 1.47 5.58 20.23
CA SER A 78 2.09 5.22 21.50
C SER A 78 3.41 4.44 21.33
N VAL A 79 3.58 3.77 20.19
CA VAL A 79 4.82 3.08 19.80
C VAL A 79 5.74 4.05 19.06
N LEU A 80 5.20 4.74 18.05
CA LEU A 80 5.97 5.59 17.13
C LEU A 80 6.49 6.91 17.73
N HIS A 81 5.79 7.47 18.72
CA HIS A 81 6.12 8.77 19.29
C HIS A 81 6.28 8.68 20.81
N LEU A 82 7.08 9.61 21.35
CA LEU A 82 7.19 9.78 22.78
C LEU A 82 5.90 10.36 23.37
N PRO A 83 5.56 10.01 24.63
CA PRO A 83 4.48 10.67 25.34
C PRO A 83 4.68 12.20 25.34
N PRO A 84 3.59 12.99 25.25
CA PRO A 84 3.70 14.44 25.25
C PRO A 84 4.49 14.96 26.46
N GLY A 85 5.54 15.73 26.20
CA GLY A 85 6.42 16.29 27.24
C GLY A 85 7.64 15.42 27.62
N ALA A 86 7.77 14.21 27.07
CA ALA A 86 8.99 13.42 27.18
C ALA A 86 9.99 13.82 26.10
N THR A 87 11.24 14.02 26.51
CA THR A 87 12.39 14.25 25.63
C THR A 87 13.14 12.94 25.39
N VAL A 88 14.05 12.92 24.41
CA VAL A 88 14.90 11.76 24.11
C VAL A 88 15.70 11.33 25.35
N GLU A 89 16.10 12.27 26.22
CA GLU A 89 16.90 11.96 27.41
C GLU A 89 16.07 11.41 28.59
N THR A 90 14.77 11.72 28.63
CA THR A 90 13.89 11.38 29.75
C THR A 90 13.05 10.14 29.48
N ALA A 91 13.04 9.65 28.23
CA ALA A 91 12.26 8.51 27.82
C ALA A 91 12.89 7.18 28.28
N PRO A 92 12.14 6.28 28.95
CA PRO A 92 12.66 4.98 29.32
C PRO A 92 13.00 4.17 28.05
N GLU A 93 14.23 3.67 27.96
CA GLU A 93 14.64 2.72 26.91
C GLU A 93 13.97 1.37 27.17
N LYS A 94 12.72 1.24 26.72
CA LYS A 94 12.10 -0.07 26.52
C LYS A 94 12.51 -0.59 25.14
N PRO A 95 13.04 -1.81 25.03
CA PRO A 95 13.15 -2.47 23.74
C PRO A 95 11.74 -2.57 23.15
N GLN A 96 11.48 -1.84 22.07
CA GLN A 96 10.25 -1.96 21.33
C GLN A 96 10.42 -3.03 20.24
N PRO A 97 9.40 -3.86 19.97
CA PRO A 97 9.43 -4.74 18.81
C PRO A 97 9.54 -3.90 17.51
N PRO A 98 10.07 -4.49 16.44
CA PRO A 98 10.14 -3.81 15.15
C PRO A 98 8.74 -3.46 14.65
N PHE A 99 8.60 -2.27 14.08
CA PHE A 99 7.38 -1.81 13.43
C PHE A 99 7.32 -2.40 12.01
N ARG A 100 6.31 -3.22 11.72
CA ARG A 100 6.21 -3.96 10.47
C ARG A 100 5.22 -3.29 9.52
N LEU A 101 5.67 -3.03 8.31
CA LEU A 101 4.88 -2.45 7.22
C LEU A 101 4.70 -3.51 6.13
N PHE A 102 3.46 -3.93 5.90
CA PHE A 102 3.13 -4.90 4.86
C PHE A 102 2.55 -4.17 3.65
N LEU A 103 3.33 -4.08 2.57
CA LEU A 103 2.94 -3.45 1.31
C LEU A 103 2.42 -4.51 0.36
N LEU A 104 1.11 -4.61 0.21
CA LEU A 104 0.42 -5.61 -0.58
C LEU A 104 0.19 -5.14 -2.02
N GLY A 105 0.36 -6.07 -2.96
CA GLY A 105 0.28 -5.78 -4.39
C GLY A 105 1.42 -4.88 -4.85
N ALA A 106 2.59 -5.01 -4.23
CA ALA A 106 3.71 -4.12 -4.44
C ALA A 106 4.28 -4.19 -5.88
N ARG A 107 4.34 -3.05 -6.57
CA ARG A 107 4.86 -2.84 -7.93
C ARG A 107 5.98 -1.80 -7.92
N ALA A 108 5.70 -0.57 -8.35
CA ALA A 108 6.68 0.52 -8.46
C ALA A 108 7.34 0.88 -7.12
N GLU A 109 6.64 0.70 -6.01
CA GLU A 109 7.11 0.87 -4.64
C GLU A 109 8.25 -0.09 -4.26
N SER A 110 8.24 -1.31 -4.82
CA SER A 110 9.29 -2.32 -4.58
C SER A 110 10.58 -2.04 -5.35
N THR A 111 10.52 -1.24 -6.41
CA THR A 111 11.68 -0.87 -7.23
C THR A 111 12.33 0.44 -6.79
N LEU A 112 11.74 1.12 -5.80
CA LEU A 112 12.30 2.37 -5.28
C LEU A 112 13.65 2.11 -4.59
N PRO A 113 14.65 2.98 -4.82
CA PRO A 113 15.90 2.93 -4.08
C PRO A 113 15.72 2.92 -2.54
N PRO A 114 16.46 2.08 -1.79
CA PRO A 114 16.30 1.92 -0.34
C PRO A 114 16.40 3.21 0.49
N HIS A 115 17.23 4.16 0.07
CA HIS A 115 17.40 5.44 0.78
C HIS A 115 16.14 6.33 0.78
N LEU A 116 15.19 6.08 -0.14
CA LEU A 116 13.90 6.76 -0.13
C LEU A 116 12.99 6.21 0.97
N TRP A 117 13.05 4.91 1.23
CA TRP A 117 12.35 4.27 2.34
C TRP A 117 12.96 4.65 3.69
N ALA A 118 14.27 4.91 3.74
CA ALA A 118 14.94 5.47 4.91
C ALA A 118 14.36 6.83 5.34
N GLN A 119 13.59 7.54 4.49
CA GLN A 119 12.89 8.74 4.93
C GLN A 119 11.92 8.49 6.10
N LEU A 120 11.45 7.26 6.30
CA LEU A 120 10.67 6.85 7.47
C LEU A 120 11.52 6.82 8.76
N THR A 121 12.73 6.28 8.72
CA THR A 121 13.61 6.23 9.91
C THR A 121 14.01 7.62 10.37
N HIS A 122 14.12 8.58 9.45
CA HIS A 122 14.38 9.98 9.79
C HIS A 122 13.20 10.67 10.49
N LEU A 123 11.96 10.26 10.20
CA LEU A 123 10.76 10.78 10.85
C LEU A 123 10.48 10.09 12.18
N PHE A 124 10.87 8.83 12.31
CA PHE A 124 10.70 8.03 13.52
C PHE A 124 12.05 7.43 13.96
N PRO A 125 12.93 8.24 14.58
CA PRO A 125 14.32 7.85 14.85
C PRO A 125 14.49 6.80 15.96
N ARG A 126 13.44 6.42 16.69
CA ARG A 126 13.50 5.40 17.75
C ARG A 126 12.98 4.04 17.32
N THR A 127 12.30 3.97 16.18
CA THR A 127 11.60 2.77 15.75
C THR A 127 12.40 2.06 14.69
N VAL A 128 12.53 0.74 14.85
CA VAL A 128 13.10 -0.12 13.81
C VAL A 128 11.97 -0.51 12.87
N PHE A 129 12.12 -0.24 11.57
CA PHE A 129 11.16 -0.61 10.53
C PHE A 129 11.57 -1.89 9.82
N GLN A 130 10.58 -2.76 9.61
CA GLN A 130 10.66 -3.89 8.69
C GLN A 130 9.58 -3.72 7.63
N ILE A 131 9.98 -3.53 6.38
CA ILE A 131 9.06 -3.29 5.26
C ILE A 131 9.03 -4.54 4.40
N TYR A 132 7.85 -5.13 4.25
CA TYR A 132 7.60 -6.30 3.43
C TYR A 132 6.87 -5.86 2.15
N PHE A 133 7.51 -6.00 1.00
CA PHE A 133 6.88 -5.85 -0.31
C PHE A 133 6.34 -7.20 -0.76
N ILE A 134 5.02 -7.32 -0.90
CA ILE A 134 4.35 -8.58 -1.19
C ILE A 134 3.54 -8.44 -2.47
N GLY A 135 3.76 -9.33 -3.42
CA GLY A 135 2.94 -9.41 -4.62
C GLY A 135 3.62 -10.15 -5.78
N PRO A 136 2.84 -10.56 -6.79
CA PRO A 136 3.37 -11.28 -7.95
C PRO A 136 4.28 -10.42 -8.85
N GLU A 137 4.06 -9.10 -8.84
CA GLU A 137 4.76 -8.08 -9.65
C GLU A 137 5.91 -7.39 -8.89
N VAL A 138 6.29 -7.90 -7.71
CA VAL A 138 7.38 -7.33 -6.92
C VAL A 138 8.69 -7.38 -7.72
N GLY A 139 9.33 -6.22 -7.81
CA GLY A 139 10.63 -6.04 -8.44
C GLY A 139 11.71 -6.76 -7.63
N MET A 140 12.25 -7.81 -8.20
CA MET A 140 13.44 -8.47 -7.66
C MET A 140 14.68 -7.83 -8.31
N PRO A 141 15.78 -7.62 -7.55
CA PRO A 141 17.01 -7.11 -8.15
C PRO A 141 17.45 -8.05 -9.27
N LEU A 142 17.78 -7.47 -10.43
CA LEU A 142 18.39 -8.19 -11.55
C LEU A 142 19.83 -8.54 -11.17
N LEU A 143 20.00 -9.58 -10.34
CA LEU A 143 21.31 -10.10 -9.98
C LEU A 143 21.92 -10.75 -11.23
N SER A 144 23.10 -10.31 -11.62
CA SER A 144 23.86 -10.97 -12.70
C SER A 144 24.09 -12.43 -12.30
N ALA A 145 23.95 -13.37 -13.24
CA ALA A 145 24.14 -14.80 -12.96
C ALA A 145 25.53 -15.12 -12.37
N GLN A 146 26.50 -14.22 -12.50
CA GLN A 146 27.87 -14.32 -12.00
C GLN A 146 28.02 -13.92 -10.52
N ASP A 147 27.10 -13.13 -9.96
CA ASP A 147 27.16 -12.66 -8.57
C ASP A 147 26.52 -13.62 -7.55
N ARG A 148 26.18 -14.85 -7.97
CA ARG A 148 25.66 -15.92 -7.10
C ARG A 148 26.61 -16.36 -5.98
N VAL A 149 27.82 -15.82 -5.90
CA VAL A 149 28.85 -16.21 -4.92
C VAL A 149 29.41 -14.98 -4.19
N LYS A 150 28.65 -14.43 -3.25
CA LYS A 150 29.23 -13.73 -2.09
C LYS A 150 28.80 -14.46 -0.81
N GLN A 151 29.78 -14.73 0.06
CA GLN A 151 29.70 -15.62 1.22
C GLN A 151 28.89 -15.11 2.43
N GLU A 152 27.96 -14.18 2.25
CA GLU A 152 27.01 -13.76 3.32
C GLU A 152 25.55 -13.68 2.82
N TYR A 153 25.27 -14.27 1.66
CA TYR A 153 23.92 -14.33 1.08
C TYR A 153 23.40 -15.76 1.19
N ALA A 154 22.54 -16.02 2.17
CA ALA A 154 21.80 -17.28 2.22
C ALA A 154 20.62 -17.20 1.23
N PHE A 155 20.91 -17.54 -0.03
CA PHE A 155 19.87 -18.04 -0.93
C PHE A 155 19.70 -19.51 -0.59
N THR A 156 18.70 -19.82 0.22
CA THR A 156 18.26 -21.20 0.46
C THR A 156 16.82 -21.30 -0.01
N GLU A 157 16.55 -22.18 -0.96
CA GLU A 157 15.17 -22.59 -1.31
C GLU A 157 14.41 -23.13 -0.07
N GLU A 158 15.13 -23.46 1.00
CA GLU A 158 14.62 -23.90 2.30
C GLU A 158 14.72 -22.83 3.41
N GLY A 159 15.16 -21.61 3.11
CA GLY A 159 15.55 -20.60 4.10
C GLY A 159 14.65 -19.38 4.14
N GLY A 160 13.43 -19.53 4.67
CA GLY A 160 12.75 -18.44 5.36
C GLY A 160 11.28 -18.28 5.02
N TRP A 161 10.91 -18.30 3.72
CA TRP A 161 9.54 -17.97 3.29
C TRP A 161 8.89 -18.96 2.30
N GLY A 162 9.65 -19.91 1.76
CA GLY A 162 9.15 -20.87 0.76
C GLY A 162 8.78 -20.29 -0.61
N VAL A 163 9.05 -18.99 -0.82
CA VAL A 163 8.77 -18.25 -2.06
C VAL A 163 9.99 -17.40 -2.47
N PRO A 164 10.12 -17.01 -3.75
CA PRO A 164 11.23 -16.16 -4.18
C PRO A 164 11.25 -14.85 -3.38
N SER A 165 12.28 -14.69 -2.56
CA SER A 165 12.38 -13.59 -1.60
C SER A 165 13.76 -12.95 -1.61
N TYR A 166 13.82 -11.67 -1.26
CA TYR A 166 15.05 -10.90 -1.18
C TYR A 166 14.98 -9.94 0.00
N THR A 167 15.90 -10.06 0.96
CA THR A 167 15.98 -9.13 2.09
C THR A 167 17.25 -8.29 2.00
N PHE A 168 17.08 -6.98 2.10
CA PHE A 168 18.13 -5.99 2.11
C PHE A 168 18.05 -5.17 3.40
N ASN A 169 19.09 -5.28 4.22
CA ASN A 169 19.23 -4.48 5.44
C ASN A 169 19.97 -3.19 5.10
N TYR A 170 19.26 -2.06 5.10
CA TYR A 170 19.86 -0.77 4.75
C TYR A 170 20.70 -0.20 5.89
N ASN A 171 20.15 -0.21 7.11
CA ASN A 171 20.83 0.19 8.34
C ASN A 171 20.26 -0.62 9.52
N THR A 172 20.71 -0.34 10.75
CA THR A 172 20.22 -1.03 11.96
C THR A 172 18.74 -0.77 12.27
N GLN A 173 18.13 0.22 11.61
CA GLN A 173 16.75 0.66 11.82
C GLN A 173 15.82 0.33 10.66
N LEU A 174 16.31 -0.16 9.52
CA LEU A 174 15.52 -0.41 8.33
C LEU A 174 15.96 -1.69 7.63
N SER A 175 15.02 -2.63 7.59
CA SER A 175 15.10 -3.83 6.75
C SER A 175 14.00 -3.81 5.69
N LEU A 176 14.35 -4.16 4.45
CA LEU A 176 13.47 -4.22 3.30
C LEU A 176 13.43 -5.67 2.80
N THR A 177 12.26 -6.29 2.81
CA THR A 177 12.06 -7.67 2.36
C THR A 177 11.07 -7.69 1.19
N SER A 178 11.52 -8.13 0.04
CA SER A 178 10.70 -8.34 -1.16
C SER A 178 10.29 -9.81 -1.26
N LEU A 179 8.99 -10.08 -1.42
CA LEU A 179 8.37 -11.39 -1.49
C LEU A 179 7.54 -11.48 -2.77
N ARG A 180 7.97 -12.32 -3.71
CA ARG A 180 7.27 -12.52 -4.97
C ARG A 180 6.26 -13.67 -4.87
N ALA A 181 5.15 -13.40 -4.21
CA ALA A 181 4.06 -14.35 -4.00
C ALA A 181 2.72 -13.61 -3.80
N PRO A 182 1.57 -14.28 -4.03
CA PRO A 182 0.30 -13.78 -3.54
C PRO A 182 0.29 -13.79 -2.00
N TYR A 183 -0.43 -12.83 -1.40
CA TYR A 183 -0.47 -12.67 0.06
C TYR A 183 -1.03 -13.90 0.80
N GLU A 184 -1.99 -14.58 0.19
CA GLU A 184 -2.71 -15.73 0.76
C GLU A 184 -1.76 -16.86 1.20
N GLU A 185 -0.68 -17.09 0.43
CA GLU A 185 0.28 -18.17 0.65
C GLU A 185 1.26 -17.88 1.80
N ILE A 186 1.47 -16.60 2.11
CA ILE A 186 2.46 -16.17 3.10
C ILE A 186 1.84 -15.65 4.40
N HIS A 187 0.52 -15.42 4.42
CA HIS A 187 -0.19 -14.82 5.56
C HIS A 187 0.15 -15.51 6.89
N GLU A 188 0.10 -16.85 6.93
CA GLU A 188 0.37 -17.62 8.15
C GLU A 188 1.81 -17.45 8.65
N GLN A 189 2.77 -17.28 7.74
CA GLN A 189 4.19 -17.14 8.07
C GLN A 189 4.54 -15.75 8.61
N LEU A 190 3.76 -14.73 8.24
CA LEU A 190 3.95 -13.36 8.72
C LEU A 190 3.44 -13.16 10.17
N GLY A 191 2.61 -14.09 10.65
CA GLY A 191 2.10 -14.11 12.02
C GLY A 191 3.19 -14.37 13.07
N PRO A 192 2.95 -14.04 14.35
CA PRO A 192 1.73 -13.46 14.89
C PRO A 192 1.59 -11.98 14.55
N PHE A 193 0.37 -11.49 14.32
CA PHE A 193 0.08 -10.08 14.02
C PHE A 193 -0.28 -9.29 15.29
N ASP A 194 0.24 -8.08 15.41
CA ASP A 194 -0.02 -7.13 16.49
C ASP A 194 -0.57 -5.80 15.93
N PRO A 195 -1.82 -5.44 16.24
CA PRO A 195 -2.43 -4.18 15.82
C PRO A 195 -1.74 -2.89 16.30
N TYR A 196 -0.76 -2.97 17.22
CA TYR A 196 0.00 -1.83 17.72
C TYR A 196 1.28 -1.56 16.92
N THR A 197 1.85 -2.57 16.27
CA THR A 197 3.15 -2.49 15.58
C THR A 197 3.07 -2.84 14.10
N ASP A 198 1.96 -3.44 13.67
CA ASP A 198 1.78 -3.91 12.30
C ASP A 198 0.72 -3.11 11.56
N VAL A 199 1.06 -2.72 10.34
CA VAL A 199 0.16 -1.97 9.47
C VAL A 199 0.24 -2.49 8.03
N PHE A 200 -0.91 -2.64 7.40
CA PHE A 200 -1.02 -3.00 6.00
C PHE A 200 -1.23 -1.75 5.13
N PHE A 201 -0.60 -1.74 3.96
CA PHE A 201 -0.81 -0.73 2.93
C PHE A 201 -0.96 -1.42 1.58
N ALA A 202 -1.91 -0.98 0.76
CA ALA A 202 -1.97 -1.36 -0.65
C ALA A 202 -2.06 -0.11 -1.51
N PHE A 203 -1.09 0.07 -2.40
CA PHE A 203 -1.05 1.23 -3.27
C PHE A 203 -1.86 0.98 -4.53
N SER A 204 -3.01 1.62 -4.65
CA SER A 204 -3.93 1.46 -5.79
C SER A 204 -4.24 -0.01 -6.10
N PRO A 205 -4.85 -0.75 -5.14
CA PRO A 205 -5.08 -2.20 -5.25
C PRO A 205 -6.02 -2.58 -6.39
N GLY A 206 -6.88 -1.66 -6.83
CA GLY A 206 -7.78 -1.88 -7.96
C GLY A 206 -8.96 -2.80 -7.64
N PHE A 207 -9.48 -2.74 -6.42
CA PHE A 207 -10.61 -3.54 -5.94
C PHE A 207 -11.82 -3.50 -6.87
N GLY A 208 -12.15 -2.32 -7.41
CA GLY A 208 -13.32 -2.09 -8.26
C GLY A 208 -13.09 -2.35 -9.74
N PHE A 209 -11.92 -2.84 -10.15
CA PHE A 209 -11.69 -3.22 -11.55
C PHE A 209 -12.37 -4.56 -11.86
N PRO A 210 -12.87 -4.75 -13.09
CA PRO A 210 -13.44 -6.02 -13.51
C PRO A 210 -12.37 -7.11 -13.46
N HIS A 211 -12.78 -8.27 -12.97
CA HIS A 211 -11.94 -9.47 -12.96
C HIS A 211 -11.66 -9.92 -14.39
N GLN A 212 -10.39 -10.21 -14.70
CA GLN A 212 -9.94 -10.65 -16.03
C GLN A 212 -9.39 -12.10 -15.94
N PRO A 213 -10.26 -13.13 -16.00
CA PRO A 213 -9.86 -14.52 -15.76
C PRO A 213 -8.87 -15.06 -16.80
N LEU A 214 -8.90 -14.54 -18.03
CA LEU A 214 -7.93 -14.88 -19.08
C LEU A 214 -6.52 -14.36 -18.75
N LEU A 215 -6.42 -13.12 -18.26
CA LEU A 215 -5.14 -12.54 -17.88
C LEU A 215 -4.55 -13.28 -16.68
N GLU A 216 -5.39 -13.63 -15.71
CA GLU A 216 -4.97 -14.39 -14.53
C GLU A 216 -4.43 -15.79 -14.88
N LYS A 217 -5.07 -16.49 -15.83
CA LYS A 217 -4.54 -17.77 -16.33
C LYS A 217 -3.18 -17.61 -17.00
N ILE A 218 -2.96 -16.52 -17.73
CA ILE A 218 -1.67 -16.23 -18.39
C ILE A 218 -0.59 -15.89 -17.36
N THR A 219 -0.90 -15.07 -16.36
CA THR A 219 0.06 -14.68 -15.31
C THR A 219 0.39 -15.85 -14.38
N LYS A 220 -0.60 -16.62 -13.93
CA LYS A 220 -0.40 -17.83 -13.10
C LYS A 220 0.35 -18.93 -13.86
N SER A 221 0.14 -19.06 -15.17
CA SER A 221 0.87 -20.05 -15.99
C SER A 221 2.29 -19.62 -16.38
N GLY A 222 2.75 -18.44 -15.95
CA GLY A 222 4.10 -17.94 -16.25
C GLY A 222 4.35 -17.63 -17.73
N LYS A 223 3.34 -17.77 -18.60
CA LYS A 223 3.46 -17.65 -20.07
C LYS A 223 3.67 -16.21 -20.57
N GLY A 224 3.66 -15.23 -19.67
CA GLY A 224 3.95 -13.81 -19.97
C GLY A 224 5.34 -13.33 -19.57
N GLN A 225 6.20 -14.17 -18.97
CA GLN A 225 7.58 -13.79 -18.66
C GLN A 225 8.49 -14.10 -19.85
N VAL A 226 9.22 -13.09 -20.32
CA VAL A 226 10.34 -13.30 -21.25
C VAL A 226 11.42 -14.04 -20.48
N LEU A 227 11.52 -15.36 -20.70
CA LEU A 227 12.59 -16.16 -20.13
C LEU A 227 13.89 -15.86 -20.89
N LEU A 228 14.87 -15.34 -20.17
CA LEU A 228 16.23 -15.13 -20.68
C LEU A 228 17.03 -16.40 -20.41
N ASP A 229 17.79 -16.82 -21.42
CA ASP A 229 18.68 -17.97 -21.32
C ASP A 229 19.77 -17.69 -20.29
N GLN A 230 19.91 -18.56 -19.29
CA GLN A 230 20.72 -18.30 -18.09
C GLN A 230 22.23 -18.23 -18.39
N GLU A 231 22.68 -18.78 -19.52
CA GLU A 231 24.09 -18.76 -19.93
C GLU A 231 24.43 -17.60 -20.88
N THR A 232 23.47 -17.15 -21.69
CA THR A 232 23.76 -16.22 -22.80
C THR A 232 23.12 -14.84 -22.64
N GLY A 233 22.20 -14.66 -21.68
CA GLY A 233 21.50 -13.40 -21.44
C GLY A 233 20.64 -12.91 -22.61
N LYS A 234 20.43 -13.77 -23.62
CA LYS A 234 19.56 -13.50 -24.76
C LYS A 234 18.15 -13.99 -24.47
N PRO A 235 17.11 -13.33 -25.02
CA PRO A 235 15.76 -13.87 -24.95
C PRO A 235 15.76 -15.25 -25.60
N ILE A 236 15.26 -16.26 -24.89
CA ILE A 236 15.04 -17.58 -25.45
C ILE A 236 14.08 -17.38 -26.62
N ALA A 237 14.55 -17.63 -27.84
CA ALA A 237 13.70 -17.59 -29.02
C ALA A 237 12.57 -18.61 -28.80
N PRO A 238 11.31 -18.26 -29.08
CA PRO A 238 10.21 -19.19 -28.88
C PRO A 238 10.36 -20.34 -29.88
N GLU A 239 10.99 -21.44 -29.48
CA GLU A 239 10.90 -22.69 -30.22
C GLU A 239 9.46 -23.19 -30.11
N ASP A 240 8.78 -23.16 -31.25
CA ASP A 240 7.58 -23.92 -31.59
C ASP A 240 6.55 -24.12 -30.47
N ARG A 241 5.88 -23.03 -30.09
CA ARG A 241 4.53 -23.10 -29.49
C ARG A 241 3.59 -22.07 -30.10
N TYR A 242 3.47 -22.13 -31.42
CA TYR A 242 2.23 -21.77 -32.09
C TYR A 242 1.59 -23.06 -32.62
N SER A 243 1.09 -23.91 -31.72
CA SER A 243 -0.20 -24.51 -32.04
C SER A 243 -1.21 -23.39 -31.81
N PRO A 244 -1.95 -22.94 -32.83
CA PRO A 244 -3.20 -22.27 -32.55
C PRO A 244 -3.93 -23.19 -31.58
N ALA A 245 -4.24 -22.70 -30.38
CA ALA A 245 -5.15 -23.44 -29.52
C ALA A 245 -6.32 -23.83 -30.42
N GLU A 246 -6.57 -25.14 -30.57
CA GLU A 246 -7.85 -25.59 -31.05
C GLU A 246 -8.85 -24.81 -30.21
N ILE A 247 -9.57 -23.91 -30.86
CA ILE A 247 -10.68 -23.23 -30.23
C ILE A 247 -11.67 -24.35 -30.02
N GLU A 248 -11.59 -25.02 -28.86
CA GLU A 248 -12.68 -25.85 -28.37
C GLU A 248 -13.88 -24.91 -28.32
N SER A 249 -14.74 -25.04 -29.33
CA SER A 249 -15.84 -24.15 -29.65
C SER A 249 -17.03 -24.32 -28.70
N GLU A 250 -16.76 -24.65 -27.44
CA GLU A 250 -17.73 -24.75 -26.37
C GLU A 250 -17.19 -24.04 -25.13
N VAL A 251 -16.86 -22.76 -25.27
CA VAL A 251 -16.95 -21.85 -24.12
C VAL A 251 -18.40 -21.42 -24.08
N PRO A 252 -19.22 -21.83 -23.09
CA PRO A 252 -20.56 -21.30 -22.95
C PRO A 252 -20.43 -19.78 -22.87
N TYR A 253 -21.17 -19.04 -23.71
CA TYR A 253 -21.42 -17.62 -23.51
C TYR A 253 -22.25 -17.50 -22.21
N ALA A 254 -21.58 -17.67 -21.08
CA ALA A 254 -22.11 -17.23 -19.80
C ALA A 254 -22.04 -15.70 -19.85
N PRO A 255 -23.15 -14.98 -19.67
CA PRO A 255 -23.04 -13.54 -19.42
C PRO A 255 -22.11 -13.39 -18.23
N PRO A 256 -20.97 -12.68 -18.35
CA PRO A 256 -20.10 -12.54 -17.21
C PRO A 256 -20.88 -11.67 -16.23
N GLU A 257 -21.31 -12.24 -15.11
CA GLU A 257 -21.32 -11.45 -13.90
C GLU A 257 -19.91 -10.85 -13.83
N THR A 258 -19.83 -9.54 -14.09
CA THR A 258 -18.55 -8.83 -14.16
C THR A 258 -18.07 -8.64 -12.74
N LEU A 259 -17.69 -9.75 -12.10
CA LEU A 259 -17.18 -9.77 -10.75
C LEU A 259 -15.99 -8.82 -10.68
N VAL A 260 -15.89 -8.11 -9.57
CA VAL A 260 -14.78 -7.20 -9.33
C VAL A 260 -13.59 -7.95 -8.71
N GLN A 261 -12.39 -7.38 -8.80
CA GLN A 261 -11.19 -7.98 -8.19
C GLN A 261 -11.35 -8.18 -6.68
N ALA A 262 -12.11 -7.31 -6.00
CA ALA A 262 -12.47 -7.45 -4.59
C ALA A 262 -13.22 -8.76 -4.26
N GLN A 263 -14.08 -9.22 -5.17
CA GLN A 263 -14.89 -10.44 -5.01
C GLN A 263 -14.12 -11.71 -5.40
N THR A 264 -13.02 -11.57 -6.12
CA THR A 264 -12.22 -12.68 -6.65
C THR A 264 -10.85 -12.72 -5.96
N SER A 265 -9.80 -12.20 -6.59
CA SER A 265 -8.40 -12.30 -6.14
C SER A 265 -8.10 -11.63 -4.81
N TRP A 266 -8.92 -10.67 -4.37
CA TRP A 266 -8.74 -9.98 -3.09
C TRP A 266 -9.65 -10.50 -1.98
N ARG A 267 -10.62 -11.38 -2.27
CA ARG A 267 -11.59 -11.85 -1.28
C ARG A 267 -10.92 -12.52 -0.08
N GLN A 268 -10.08 -13.53 -0.33
CA GLN A 268 -9.37 -14.26 0.72
C GLN A 268 -8.34 -13.39 1.47
N PRO A 269 -7.49 -12.57 0.79
CA PRO A 269 -6.59 -11.64 1.46
C PRO A 269 -7.32 -10.67 2.37
N LEU A 270 -8.45 -10.11 1.92
CA LEU A 270 -9.25 -9.18 2.71
C LEU A 270 -9.79 -9.85 3.97
N GLN A 271 -10.34 -11.06 3.87
CA GLN A 271 -10.81 -11.82 5.03
C GLN A 271 -9.67 -12.03 6.05
N GLN A 272 -8.53 -12.56 5.60
CA GLN A 272 -7.35 -12.80 6.43
C GLN A 272 -6.83 -11.52 7.11
N ILE A 273 -6.76 -10.39 6.38
CA ILE A 273 -6.28 -9.12 6.95
C ILE A 273 -7.28 -8.56 7.96
N LEU A 274 -8.59 -8.64 7.69
CA LEU A 274 -9.62 -8.17 8.61
C LEU A 274 -9.65 -8.99 9.91
N GLU A 275 -9.25 -10.27 9.87
CA GLU A 275 -9.08 -11.10 11.07
C GLU A 275 -7.94 -10.59 11.97
N THR A 276 -6.83 -10.09 11.40
CA THR A 276 -5.70 -9.56 12.19
C THR A 276 -6.05 -8.36 13.08
N LYS A 277 -7.13 -7.64 12.74
CA LYS A 277 -7.52 -6.36 13.36
C LYS A 277 -6.44 -5.27 13.28
N CYS A 278 -5.43 -5.43 12.42
CA CYS A 278 -4.47 -4.40 12.10
C CYS A 278 -5.11 -3.34 11.18
N PRO A 279 -4.68 -2.07 11.24
CA PRO A 279 -5.10 -1.07 10.28
C PRO A 279 -4.62 -1.41 8.86
N PHE A 280 -5.50 -1.25 7.88
CA PHE A 280 -5.21 -1.45 6.46
C PHE A 280 -5.54 -0.18 5.68
N PHE A 281 -4.52 0.43 5.08
CA PHE A 281 -4.65 1.67 4.32
C PHE A 281 -4.50 1.43 2.81
N PHE A 282 -5.16 2.27 2.04
CA PHE A 282 -5.22 2.18 0.59
C PHE A 282 -4.92 3.54 -0.03
N THR A 283 -4.42 3.51 -1.26
CA THR A 283 -4.36 4.69 -2.13
C THR A 283 -5.11 4.46 -3.43
N ALA A 284 -5.37 5.52 -4.18
CA ALA A 284 -6.00 5.47 -5.50
C ALA A 284 -5.34 6.46 -6.47
N PHE A 285 -5.42 6.17 -7.78
CA PHE A 285 -4.85 7.01 -8.84
C PHE A 285 -5.73 8.20 -9.23
N SER A 286 -7.03 8.10 -9.00
CA SER A 286 -8.01 9.12 -9.37
C SER A 286 -9.22 9.10 -8.42
N PRO A 287 -10.05 10.17 -8.42
CA PRO A 287 -11.31 10.17 -7.68
C PRO A 287 -12.25 9.03 -8.10
N LEU A 288 -12.22 8.69 -9.39
CA LEU A 288 -13.04 7.63 -9.97
C LEU A 288 -12.65 6.26 -9.42
N ASP A 289 -11.36 5.99 -9.37
CA ASP A 289 -10.83 4.72 -8.88
C ASP A 289 -11.07 4.58 -7.38
N LEU A 290 -10.87 5.67 -6.63
CA LEU A 290 -11.21 5.71 -5.19
C LEU A 290 -12.68 5.35 -4.97
N GLN A 291 -13.60 5.96 -5.73
CA GLN A 291 -15.03 5.68 -5.59
C GLN A 291 -15.37 4.23 -5.95
N ARG A 292 -14.79 3.68 -7.01
CA ARG A 292 -14.98 2.28 -7.42
C ARG A 292 -14.49 1.30 -6.37
N ASP A 293 -13.28 1.53 -5.85
CA ASP A 293 -12.66 0.67 -4.84
C ASP A 293 -13.46 0.68 -3.53
N VAL A 294 -13.93 1.85 -3.12
CA VAL A 294 -14.77 1.95 -1.91
C VAL A 294 -16.13 1.27 -2.16
N SER A 295 -16.75 1.51 -3.32
CA SER A 295 -18.03 0.86 -3.66
C SER A 295 -17.92 -0.67 -3.73
N ALA A 296 -16.78 -1.20 -4.20
CA ALA A 296 -16.52 -2.62 -4.27
C ALA A 296 -16.46 -3.29 -2.88
N LEU A 297 -15.92 -2.61 -1.86
CA LEU A 297 -15.84 -3.14 -0.51
C LEU A 297 -17.13 -2.97 0.30
N PHE A 298 -17.83 -1.84 0.12
CA PHE A 298 -19.07 -1.54 0.82
C PHE A 298 -20.32 -2.16 0.15
N GLY A 299 -20.22 -2.65 -1.09
CA GLY A 299 -21.37 -3.05 -1.93
C GLY A 299 -22.29 -1.87 -2.35
N THR A 300 -22.05 -0.69 -1.79
CA THR A 300 -22.81 0.55 -1.95
C THR A 300 -21.85 1.75 -1.88
N ASN A 301 -22.29 2.94 -2.29
CA ASN A 301 -21.50 4.14 -2.04
C ASN A 301 -21.31 4.33 -0.52
N PRO A 302 -20.09 4.61 -0.04
CA PRO A 302 -19.87 4.89 1.38
C PRO A 302 -20.69 6.13 1.80
N PRO A 303 -21.11 6.23 3.07
CA PRO A 303 -21.69 7.46 3.57
C PRO A 303 -20.66 8.58 3.38
N SER A 304 -20.97 9.53 2.48
CA SER A 304 -20.17 10.73 2.32
C SER A 304 -20.10 11.44 3.67
N ALA A 305 -18.95 12.03 4.02
CA ALA A 305 -18.80 12.84 5.24
C ALA A 305 -19.79 14.04 5.31
N SER A 306 -20.59 14.24 4.25
CA SER A 306 -21.63 15.25 4.07
C SER A 306 -22.95 14.99 4.83
N GLY A 307 -22.94 14.27 5.95
CA GLY A 307 -24.11 14.12 6.82
C GLY A 307 -24.41 15.35 7.71
N ALA A 308 -23.49 16.31 7.78
CA ALA A 308 -23.67 17.51 8.60
C ALA A 308 -24.34 18.64 7.78
N PRO A 309 -25.48 19.22 8.23
CA PRO A 309 -26.07 20.38 7.59
C PRO A 309 -25.10 21.56 7.65
N GLY A 310 -24.64 22.05 6.49
CA GLY A 310 -23.80 23.25 6.36
C GLY A 310 -22.33 23.05 5.98
N SER A 311 -21.88 21.84 5.59
CA SER A 311 -20.49 21.63 5.16
C SER A 311 -20.32 21.85 3.64
N PRO A 312 -19.52 22.84 3.17
CA PRO A 312 -19.37 23.13 1.76
C PRO A 312 -18.11 22.45 1.20
N VAL A 313 -18.05 21.11 1.11
CA VAL A 313 -17.16 20.42 0.16
C VAL A 313 -17.78 19.08 -0.21
N ARG A 314 -18.26 18.96 -1.46
CA ARG A 314 -18.53 17.66 -2.09
C ARG A 314 -17.19 17.11 -2.58
N GLU A 315 -16.71 16.03 -1.99
CA GLU A 315 -15.43 15.38 -2.35
C GLU A 315 -15.52 14.49 -3.61
N PHE A 316 -16.56 14.65 -4.45
CA PHE A 316 -16.69 13.96 -5.73
C PHE A 316 -16.99 14.97 -6.86
N PRO A 317 -16.26 14.94 -7.99
CA PRO A 317 -16.57 15.78 -9.14
C PRO A 317 -17.88 15.36 -9.84
N ASP A 318 -18.74 16.32 -10.18
CA ASP A 318 -20.08 16.09 -10.78
C ASP A 318 -20.05 15.36 -12.15
N TYR A 319 -18.91 15.26 -12.82
CA TYR A 319 -18.79 14.66 -14.16
C TYR A 319 -18.57 13.14 -14.16
N VAL A 320 -18.53 12.50 -13.00
CA VAL A 320 -18.46 11.04 -12.88
C VAL A 320 -19.88 10.47 -12.92
N ALA A 321 -20.44 10.37 -14.11
CA ALA A 321 -21.59 9.50 -14.36
C ALA A 321 -21.06 8.08 -14.61
N LEU A 322 -20.99 7.25 -13.57
CA LEU A 322 -20.79 5.81 -13.75
C LEU A 322 -22.11 5.06 -13.52
N PRO A 323 -22.40 4.01 -14.31
CA PRO A 323 -23.41 3.04 -13.96
C PRO A 323 -22.85 2.13 -12.87
N THR A 324 -22.82 2.57 -11.61
CA THR A 324 -22.60 1.66 -10.48
C THR A 324 -23.96 1.37 -9.86
N GLY A 325 -24.63 0.34 -10.40
CA GLY A 325 -25.63 -0.35 -9.60
C GLY A 325 -24.98 -0.88 -8.31
N PRO A 326 -25.78 -1.18 -7.26
CA PRO A 326 -25.26 -1.84 -6.08
C PRO A 326 -24.47 -3.09 -6.48
N ILE A 327 -23.24 -3.20 -6.00
CA ILE A 327 -22.38 -4.38 -6.19
C ILE A 327 -22.79 -5.38 -5.13
N GLU A 328 -22.90 -6.66 -5.48
CA GLU A 328 -23.23 -7.68 -4.49
C GLU A 328 -22.20 -7.69 -3.35
N PRO A 329 -22.66 -7.65 -2.08
CA PRO A 329 -21.78 -7.71 -0.92
C PRO A 329 -20.81 -8.89 -0.97
N ILE A 330 -19.58 -8.66 -0.54
CA ILE A 330 -18.57 -9.71 -0.44
C ILE A 330 -18.76 -10.43 0.89
N GLU A 331 -19.12 -11.70 0.82
CA GLU A 331 -19.28 -12.57 2.00
C GLU A 331 -17.99 -12.60 2.85
N GLY A 332 -18.13 -12.30 4.15
CA GLY A 332 -17.03 -12.27 5.11
C GLY A 332 -16.11 -11.03 5.04
N VAL A 333 -16.41 -10.07 4.16
CA VAL A 333 -15.67 -8.80 4.06
C VAL A 333 -16.62 -7.63 4.25
N THR A 334 -17.68 -7.54 3.45
CA THR A 334 -18.69 -6.48 3.60
C THR A 334 -19.32 -6.61 4.98
N ASP A 335 -19.44 -5.49 5.68
CA ASP A 335 -19.85 -5.39 7.09
C ASP A 335 -18.89 -5.96 8.14
N GLU A 336 -17.74 -6.53 7.80
CA GLU A 336 -16.76 -7.04 8.79
C GLU A 336 -15.66 -6.02 9.16
N PHE A 337 -15.74 -4.80 8.63
CA PHE A 337 -14.75 -3.75 8.86
C PHE A 337 -15.35 -2.44 9.38
N GLU A 338 -14.49 -1.64 9.99
CA GLU A 338 -14.73 -0.26 10.37
C GLU A 338 -13.77 0.65 9.60
N LEU A 339 -14.25 1.83 9.23
CA LEU A 339 -13.42 2.83 8.57
C LEU A 339 -12.46 3.45 9.59
N VAL A 340 -11.17 3.44 9.32
CA VAL A 340 -10.12 4.11 10.12
C VAL A 340 -9.91 5.52 9.58
N LEU A 341 -9.74 5.63 8.26
CA LEU A 341 -9.48 6.86 7.54
C LEU A 341 -10.51 7.01 6.42
N THR A 342 -11.20 8.15 6.37
CA THR A 342 -12.22 8.39 5.36
C THR A 342 -11.59 8.56 3.97
N PRO A 343 -12.28 8.10 2.92
CA PRO A 343 -11.91 8.41 1.55
C PRO A 343 -11.78 9.90 1.34
N GLY A 344 -10.73 10.29 0.64
CA GLY A 344 -10.50 11.68 0.24
C GLY A 344 -9.10 11.88 -0.32
N VAL A 345 -8.79 13.13 -0.64
CA VAL A 345 -7.51 13.52 -1.24
C VAL A 345 -6.34 13.21 -0.31
N ASN A 346 -5.25 12.70 -0.86
CA ASN A 346 -3.98 12.50 -0.18
C ASN A 346 -3.09 13.75 -0.36
N PRO A 347 -2.73 14.47 0.72
CA PRO A 347 -1.83 15.63 0.63
C PRO A 347 -0.43 15.29 0.09
N PHE A 348 0.00 14.03 0.22
CA PHE A 348 1.29 13.52 -0.29
C PHE A 348 1.14 12.68 -1.55
N GLY A 349 0.05 12.86 -2.30
CA GLY A 349 -0.07 12.33 -3.65
C GLY A 349 0.96 12.97 -4.59
N SER A 350 1.31 12.27 -5.67
CA SER A 350 2.20 12.83 -6.68
C SER A 350 1.58 14.05 -7.35
N LEU A 351 2.36 15.12 -7.50
CA LEU A 351 1.94 16.31 -8.24
C LEU A 351 2.12 16.14 -9.76
N LYS A 352 2.84 15.11 -10.18
CA LYS A 352 3.09 14.78 -11.59
C LYS A 352 1.87 14.06 -12.18
N TRP A 353 1.37 14.58 -13.29
CA TRP A 353 0.41 13.87 -14.13
C TRP A 353 1.16 12.84 -14.98
N GLU A 354 0.63 11.63 -15.00
CA GLU A 354 1.10 10.54 -15.85
C GLU A 354 -0.06 10.03 -16.70
N ILE A 355 0.28 9.37 -17.78
CA ILE A 355 -0.69 8.70 -18.63
C ILE A 355 -0.89 7.31 -18.03
N ALA A 356 -2.14 6.88 -17.89
CA ALA A 356 -2.45 5.56 -17.37
C ALA A 356 -1.87 4.47 -18.29
N GLU A 357 -1.31 3.43 -17.70
CA GLU A 357 -0.71 2.32 -18.44
C GLU A 357 -1.76 1.53 -19.23
N TRP A 358 -2.99 1.46 -18.72
CA TRP A 358 -4.10 0.72 -19.32
C TRP A 358 -4.91 1.51 -20.36
N ASP A 359 -4.88 2.84 -20.33
CA ASP A 359 -5.55 3.69 -21.31
C ASP A 359 -4.78 5.00 -21.48
N VAL A 360 -4.17 5.16 -22.66
CA VAL A 360 -3.31 6.31 -22.97
C VAL A 360 -4.05 7.66 -23.01
N ARG A 361 -5.38 7.65 -23.00
CA ARG A 361 -6.22 8.86 -23.00
C ARG A 361 -6.50 9.37 -21.58
N VAL A 362 -6.21 8.56 -20.57
CA VAL A 362 -6.53 8.87 -19.17
C VAL A 362 -5.29 9.40 -18.47
N GLY A 363 -5.39 10.61 -17.93
CA GLY A 363 -4.38 11.19 -17.05
C GLY A 363 -4.61 10.75 -15.60
N VAL A 364 -3.57 10.27 -14.93
CA VAL A 364 -3.59 9.80 -13.55
C VAL A 364 -2.54 10.50 -12.70
N LYS A 365 -2.77 10.56 -11.38
CA LYS A 365 -1.77 10.97 -10.40
C LYS A 365 -1.54 9.83 -9.43
N THR A 366 -0.29 9.42 -9.27
CA THR A 366 0.06 8.36 -8.31
C THR A 366 -0.33 8.78 -6.90
N ASN A 367 -1.03 7.89 -6.19
CA ASN A 367 -1.51 8.09 -4.82
C ASN A 367 -2.34 9.38 -4.63
N TRP A 368 -3.20 9.73 -5.59
CA TRP A 368 -4.10 10.88 -5.50
C TRP A 368 -5.01 10.85 -4.26
N GLY A 369 -5.62 9.70 -3.99
CA GLY A 369 -6.55 9.51 -2.87
C GLY A 369 -5.98 8.57 -1.82
N THR A 370 -6.46 8.67 -0.58
CA THR A 370 -6.15 7.69 0.47
C THR A 370 -7.32 7.49 1.44
N TRP A 371 -7.42 6.28 1.95
CA TRP A 371 -8.43 5.83 2.90
C TRP A 371 -7.94 4.59 3.65
N GLY A 372 -8.69 4.11 4.64
CA GLY A 372 -8.28 2.91 5.35
C GLY A 372 -9.37 2.30 6.21
N ILE A 373 -9.26 1.00 6.42
CA ILE A 373 -10.21 0.17 7.15
C ILE A 373 -9.48 -0.66 8.22
N ARG A 374 -10.25 -1.30 9.07
CA ARG A 374 -9.78 -2.27 10.08
C ARG A 374 -10.90 -3.27 10.33
N GLY A 375 -10.58 -4.53 10.60
CA GLY A 375 -11.60 -5.50 11.03
C GLY A 375 -12.31 -5.07 12.31
N LYS A 376 -13.63 -5.33 12.39
CA LYS A 376 -14.46 -5.03 13.56
C LYS A 376 -13.95 -5.77 14.79
N LYS A 377 -13.96 -5.08 15.94
CA LYS A 377 -13.85 -5.70 17.25
C LYS A 377 -15.26 -5.95 17.76
N TYR A 378 -15.62 -7.21 17.91
CA TYR A 378 -16.83 -7.57 18.65
C TYR A 378 -16.53 -7.36 20.12
N ASP A 379 -17.09 -6.32 20.71
CA ASP A 379 -17.09 -6.19 22.17
C ASP A 379 -17.83 -7.42 22.71
N VAL A 380 -17.16 -8.21 23.55
CA VAL A 380 -17.81 -9.30 24.27
C VAL A 380 -18.84 -8.64 25.18
N VAL A 381 -20.09 -8.62 24.75
CA VAL A 381 -21.21 -8.30 25.63
C VAL A 381 -21.30 -9.49 26.58
N GLU A 382 -20.57 -9.43 27.69
CA GLU A 382 -20.80 -10.33 28.82
C GLU A 382 -22.30 -10.26 29.13
N GLY A 383 -22.96 -11.40 28.91
CA GLY A 383 -24.40 -11.54 29.06
C GLY A 383 -24.84 -11.08 30.45
N ARG A 384 -25.86 -10.22 30.46
CA ARG A 384 -26.64 -9.92 31.66
C ARG A 384 -27.51 -11.10 32.06
#